data_AF-A0AAD4ICP5-F1
#
_entry.id   AF-A0AAD4ICP5-F1
#
_cell.length_a   1.000
_cell.length_b   1.000
_cell.length_c   1.000
_cell.angle_alpha   90.00
_cell.angle_beta   90.00
_cell.angle_gamma   90.00
#
_symmetry.space_group_name_H-M   'P 1'
#
loop_
_entity.id
_entity.type
_entity.pdbx_description
1 polymer ?
#
loop_
_entity_poly.entity_id
_entity_poly.type
_entity_poly.pdbx_seq_one_letter_code
_entity_poly.pdbx_strand_id
1 'polypeptide(L)'
;MTIFTFASTALIAAIQIPPAATQNTSHGANNFYRSDNVTMHRITFPSQYQMNVAEISSYPTTSIESANLYATKMAEQGFVTISIDVSFWGGSDDETRNAVLPDVYAESFSAAVDYLGLQDYIDRERIGAIGICGSGSFILSAVKIDPRIKAIATASMYDMGAVSRNGLQRSQSVEQRKQVIATAAEQRWVEVSGGETEYTGGTPHVLTIETDPVLREFYDFYRTSRGDFTPARSAPNLTTHPTLSS
;
A
#
# COMPACT_ATOMS: atom_id res chain seq x y z
N MET A 1 17.92 -2.85 38.75
CA MET A 1 16.54 -3.26 39.08
C MET A 1 15.70 -2.01 39.28
N THR A 2 15.03 -1.59 38.21
CA THR A 2 13.69 -0.97 38.10
C THR A 2 13.51 -0.80 36.60
N ILE A 3 12.98 -1.83 35.93
CA ILE A 3 12.65 -1.79 34.50
C ILE A 3 11.26 -1.16 34.44
N PHE A 4 11.18 0.07 33.95
CA PHE A 4 9.91 0.65 33.56
C PHE A 4 9.58 0.15 32.15
N THR A 5 8.66 -0.81 32.07
CA THR A 5 8.04 -1.22 30.81
C THR A 5 7.06 -0.13 30.40
N PHE A 6 7.40 0.68 29.39
CA PHE A 6 6.43 1.52 28.69
C PHE A 6 6.14 0.87 27.34
N ALA A 7 5.04 0.13 27.26
CA ALA A 7 4.43 -0.22 25.98
C ALA A 7 3.81 1.07 25.41
N SER A 8 4.51 1.73 24.49
CA SER A 8 3.92 2.83 23.72
C SER A 8 3.10 2.22 22.58
N THR A 9 1.86 1.85 22.86
CA THR A 9 0.84 1.80 21.81
C THR A 9 0.78 3.21 21.21
N ALA A 10 1.18 3.35 19.94
CA ALA A 10 0.97 4.58 19.20
C ALA A 10 -0.55 4.83 19.15
N LEU A 11 -1.02 5.66 20.09
CA LEU A 11 -2.40 6.02 20.27
C LEU A 11 -2.79 6.93 19.09
N ILE A 12 -3.46 6.37 18.09
CA ILE A 12 -4.22 7.18 17.14
C ILE A 12 -5.40 7.76 17.95
N ALA A 13 -5.32 9.03 18.28
CA ALA A 13 -6.32 9.73 19.09
C ALA A 13 -7.66 9.78 18.36
N ALA A 14 -8.73 9.39 19.07
CA ALA A 14 -10.10 9.36 18.59
C ALA A 14 -10.61 10.75 18.17
N ILE A 15 -11.29 10.82 17.03
CA ILE A 15 -12.10 11.98 16.63
C ILE A 15 -13.56 11.57 16.67
N GLN A 16 -14.40 12.36 17.36
CA GLN A 16 -15.85 12.27 17.24
C GLN A 16 -16.28 12.89 15.90
N ILE A 17 -16.40 12.03 14.89
CA ILE A 17 -17.18 12.30 13.70
C ILE A 17 -18.65 12.07 14.09
N PRO A 18 -19.61 12.95 13.73
CA PRO A 18 -21.03 12.62 13.92
C PRO A 18 -21.29 11.25 13.29
N PRO A 19 -22.08 10.36 13.93
CA PRO A 19 -22.24 9.00 13.47
C PRO A 19 -22.82 9.01 12.06
N ALA A 20 -21.96 8.89 11.06
CA ALA A 20 -22.37 8.30 9.81
C ALA A 20 -22.77 6.88 10.20
N ALA A 21 -24.07 6.59 10.09
CA ALA A 21 -24.56 5.25 10.26
C ALA A 21 -23.63 4.32 9.47
N THR A 22 -23.00 3.37 10.16
CA THR A 22 -22.20 2.32 9.54
C THR A 22 -23.13 1.62 8.56
N GLN A 23 -23.09 2.05 7.29
CA GLN A 23 -23.74 1.33 6.24
C GLN A 23 -22.98 0.01 6.12
N ASN A 24 -23.69 -1.10 6.25
CA ASN A 24 -23.16 -2.37 5.81
C ASN A 24 -23.00 -2.29 4.27
N THR A 25 -21.83 -1.87 3.81
CA THR A 25 -21.50 -1.66 2.38
C THR A 25 -21.06 -2.95 1.69
N SER A 26 -21.07 -4.09 2.40
CA SER A 26 -20.67 -5.39 1.85
C SER A 26 -21.63 -5.93 0.77
N HIS A 27 -22.86 -5.40 0.68
CA HIS A 27 -23.83 -5.83 -0.31
C HIS A 27 -23.52 -5.26 -1.71
N GLY A 28 -22.67 -5.97 -2.46
CA GLY A 28 -22.50 -5.78 -3.91
C GLY A 28 -21.11 -5.36 -4.38
N ALA A 29 -20.16 -5.09 -3.49
CA ALA A 29 -18.77 -4.82 -3.87
C ALA A 29 -18.06 -6.13 -4.27
N ASN A 30 -17.76 -6.30 -5.56
CA ASN A 30 -16.96 -7.44 -6.03
C ASN A 30 -15.47 -7.11 -5.95
N ASN A 31 -14.89 -7.22 -4.75
CA ASN A 31 -13.48 -6.93 -4.50
C ASN A 31 -12.53 -7.90 -5.24
N PHE A 32 -13.04 -9.08 -5.61
CA PHE A 32 -12.34 -10.09 -6.42
C PHE A 32 -12.91 -10.17 -7.82
N TYR A 33 -13.24 -9.02 -8.41
CA TYR A 33 -13.84 -8.96 -9.73
C TYR A 33 -12.98 -9.67 -10.76
N ARG A 34 -13.61 -10.54 -11.54
CA ARG A 34 -13.04 -11.17 -12.73
C ARG A 34 -13.92 -10.84 -13.91
N SER A 35 -13.28 -10.47 -15.01
CA SER A 35 -13.97 -10.25 -16.28
C SER A 35 -13.90 -11.51 -17.13
N ASP A 36 -14.98 -11.84 -17.82
CA ASP A 36 -14.99 -12.90 -18.84
C ASP A 36 -14.32 -12.44 -20.14
N ASN A 37 -14.09 -11.13 -20.30
CA ASN A 37 -13.54 -10.52 -21.52
C ASN A 37 -12.07 -10.11 -21.39
N VAL A 38 -11.48 -10.20 -20.19
CA VAL A 38 -10.08 -9.81 -19.94
C VAL A 38 -9.29 -11.05 -19.54
N THR A 39 -8.22 -11.33 -20.28
CA THR A 39 -7.24 -12.35 -19.88
C THR A 39 -6.15 -11.68 -19.04
N MET A 40 -5.92 -12.18 -17.84
CA MET A 40 -4.84 -11.73 -16.97
C MET A 40 -3.63 -12.64 -17.12
N HIS A 41 -2.44 -12.06 -17.29
CA HIS A 41 -1.18 -12.77 -17.34
C HIS A 41 -0.28 -12.31 -16.19
N ARG A 42 0.42 -13.25 -15.54
CA ARG A 42 1.46 -12.89 -14.58
C ARG A 42 2.70 -12.45 -15.35
N ILE A 43 3.25 -11.30 -14.99
CA ILE A 43 4.53 -10.82 -15.51
C ILE A 43 5.46 -10.44 -14.37
N THR A 44 6.75 -10.41 -14.66
CA THR A 44 7.78 -9.91 -13.76
C THR A 44 8.83 -9.24 -14.62
N PHE A 45 9.28 -8.06 -14.21
CA PHE A 45 10.28 -7.29 -14.93
C PHE A 45 11.23 -6.60 -13.95
N PRO A 46 12.50 -6.40 -14.34
CA PRO A 46 13.47 -5.75 -13.49
C PRO A 46 13.25 -4.23 -13.45
N SER A 47 13.49 -3.63 -12.29
CA SER A 47 13.73 -2.19 -12.16
C SER A 47 15.18 -1.83 -12.53
N GLN A 48 15.50 -0.53 -12.58
CA GLN A 48 16.89 -0.07 -12.77
C GLN A 48 17.84 -0.57 -11.66
N TYR A 49 17.31 -0.86 -10.47
CA TYR A 49 18.07 -1.45 -9.36
C TYR A 49 18.19 -2.97 -9.43
N GLN A 50 17.76 -3.60 -10.54
CA GLN A 50 17.72 -5.05 -10.72
C GLN A 50 16.84 -5.78 -9.70
N MET A 51 15.87 -5.07 -9.13
CA MET A 51 14.83 -5.66 -8.29
C MET A 51 13.69 -6.12 -9.18
N ASN A 52 13.16 -7.31 -8.91
CA ASN A 52 12.02 -7.82 -9.66
C ASN A 52 10.73 -7.15 -9.18
N VAL A 53 10.13 -6.33 -10.04
CA VAL A 53 8.77 -5.82 -9.85
C VAL A 53 7.82 -6.89 -10.37
N ALA A 54 7.00 -7.43 -9.46
CA ALA A 54 6.03 -8.45 -9.79
C ALA A 54 4.65 -7.85 -10.03
N GLU A 55 3.97 -8.30 -11.09
CA GLU A 55 2.52 -8.25 -11.16
C GLU A 55 1.96 -9.54 -10.57
N ILE A 56 0.92 -9.44 -9.73
CA ILE A 56 0.18 -10.60 -9.26
C ILE A 56 -0.99 -10.92 -10.18
N SER A 57 -0.86 -12.09 -10.81
CA SER A 57 -1.92 -12.96 -11.32
C SER A 57 -3.02 -13.16 -10.27
N SER A 58 -4.28 -12.87 -10.63
CA SER A 58 -5.57 -13.55 -10.28
C SER A 58 -5.87 -14.08 -8.86
N TYR A 59 -4.93 -14.03 -7.94
CA TYR A 59 -5.02 -14.40 -6.55
C TYR A 59 -5.08 -13.10 -5.76
N PRO A 60 -6.00 -13.03 -4.79
CA PRO A 60 -6.26 -11.77 -4.13
C PRO A 60 -5.01 -11.24 -3.44
N THR A 61 -4.83 -9.94 -3.25
CA THR A 61 -3.97 -9.43 -2.18
C THR A 61 -4.60 -8.19 -1.59
N THR A 62 -4.56 -8.10 -0.27
CA THR A 62 -5.30 -7.11 0.52
C THR A 62 -5.18 -5.70 -0.07
N SER A 63 -3.97 -5.20 -0.34
CA SER A 63 -3.76 -3.83 -0.85
C SER A 63 -3.92 -3.65 -2.37
N ILE A 64 -3.85 -4.72 -3.18
CA ILE A 64 -3.82 -4.66 -4.66
C ILE A 64 -5.15 -5.06 -5.30
N GLU A 65 -6.13 -5.58 -4.55
CA GLU A 65 -7.49 -5.86 -5.05
C GLU A 65 -8.15 -4.64 -5.70
N SER A 66 -7.99 -3.45 -5.09
CA SER A 66 -8.48 -2.21 -5.68
C SER A 66 -7.76 -1.86 -6.98
N ALA A 67 -6.45 -2.09 -7.07
CA ALA A 67 -5.68 -1.85 -8.28
C ALA A 67 -6.06 -2.83 -9.40
N ASN A 68 -6.25 -4.12 -9.09
CA ASN A 68 -6.68 -5.14 -10.04
C ASN A 68 -8.09 -4.86 -10.58
N LEU A 69 -9.00 -4.40 -9.74
CA LEU A 69 -10.34 -3.99 -10.17
C LEU A 69 -10.26 -2.84 -11.19
N TYR A 70 -9.51 -1.78 -10.87
CA TYR A 70 -9.34 -0.64 -11.79
C TYR A 70 -8.62 -1.04 -13.08
N ALA A 71 -7.55 -1.85 -12.99
CA ALA A 71 -6.83 -2.35 -14.15
C ALA A 71 -7.73 -3.19 -15.05
N THR A 72 -8.54 -4.08 -14.49
CA THR A 72 -9.52 -4.89 -15.22
C THR A 72 -10.57 -4.02 -15.88
N LYS A 73 -11.14 -3.05 -15.15
CA LYS A 73 -12.15 -2.13 -15.71
C LYS A 73 -11.61 -1.25 -16.82
N MET A 74 -10.36 -0.82 -16.72
CA MET A 74 -9.70 -0.10 -17.80
C MET A 74 -9.40 -1.02 -19.00
N ALA A 75 -9.03 -2.28 -18.77
CA ALA A 75 -8.84 -3.25 -19.85
C ALA A 75 -10.13 -3.53 -20.62
N GLU A 76 -11.27 -3.64 -19.93
CA GLU A 76 -12.60 -3.75 -20.57
C GLU A 76 -12.96 -2.55 -21.46
N GLN A 77 -12.32 -1.39 -21.24
CA GLN A 77 -12.50 -0.18 -22.04
C GLN A 77 -11.47 -0.06 -23.19
N GLY A 78 -10.68 -1.11 -23.43
CA GLY A 78 -9.72 -1.17 -24.54
C GLY A 78 -8.33 -0.65 -24.22
N PHE A 79 -7.98 -0.47 -22.95
CA PHE A 79 -6.61 -0.15 -22.55
C PHE A 79 -5.79 -1.43 -22.30
N VAL A 80 -4.48 -1.38 -22.54
CA VAL A 80 -3.57 -2.37 -21.93
C VAL A 80 -3.19 -1.84 -20.56
N THR A 81 -3.34 -2.68 -19.54
CA THR A 81 -3.12 -2.30 -18.14
C THR A 81 -2.18 -3.27 -17.45
N ILE A 82 -1.47 -2.74 -16.45
CA ILE A 82 -0.63 -3.51 -15.54
C ILE A 82 -0.93 -2.99 -14.14
N SER A 83 -1.19 -3.92 -13.23
CA SER A 83 -1.25 -3.68 -11.79
C SER A 83 0.04 -4.21 -11.16
N ILE A 84 0.72 -3.39 -10.36
CA ILE A 84 2.02 -3.77 -9.79
C ILE A 84 1.95 -3.87 -8.27
N ASP A 85 2.69 -4.82 -7.75
CA ASP A 85 3.12 -4.80 -6.36
C ASP A 85 4.41 -4.00 -6.30
N VAL A 86 4.44 -2.93 -5.50
CA VAL A 86 5.69 -2.23 -5.25
C VAL A 86 6.66 -3.15 -4.50
N SER A 87 7.96 -2.90 -4.65
CA SER A 87 9.01 -3.67 -3.95
C SER A 87 8.73 -3.79 -2.45
N PHE A 88 9.12 -4.92 -1.85
CA PHE A 88 8.91 -5.30 -0.45
C PHE A 88 7.46 -5.62 -0.03
N TRP A 89 6.47 -5.43 -0.91
CA TRP A 89 5.06 -5.73 -0.64
C TRP A 89 4.51 -6.83 -1.54
N GLY A 90 3.34 -7.37 -1.19
CA GLY A 90 2.60 -8.34 -2.03
C GLY A 90 3.43 -9.55 -2.46
N GLY A 91 3.57 -9.76 -3.76
CA GLY A 91 4.27 -10.88 -4.40
C GLY A 91 5.62 -10.52 -4.97
N SER A 92 6.10 -9.29 -4.75
CA SER A 92 7.46 -8.88 -5.15
C SER A 92 8.50 -9.80 -4.51
N ASP A 93 9.63 -9.99 -5.20
CA ASP A 93 10.60 -11.05 -4.87
C ASP A 93 11.56 -10.75 -3.73
N ASP A 94 11.43 -9.57 -3.12
CA ASP A 94 12.32 -9.11 -2.06
C ASP A 94 12.25 -9.96 -0.78
N GLU A 95 13.41 -10.23 -0.18
CA GLU A 95 13.54 -10.95 1.09
C GLU A 95 13.06 -10.11 2.27
N THR A 96 13.37 -8.81 2.26
CA THR A 96 12.82 -7.85 3.22
C THR A 96 11.35 -7.61 2.89
N ARG A 97 10.48 -7.62 3.90
CA ARG A 97 9.04 -7.45 3.72
C ARG A 97 8.57 -6.16 4.39
N ASN A 98 7.61 -5.50 3.77
CA ASN A 98 6.85 -4.37 4.31
C ASN A 98 7.67 -3.09 4.56
N ALA A 99 8.85 -2.98 3.96
CA ALA A 99 9.65 -1.75 4.02
C ALA A 99 8.97 -0.63 3.23
N VAL A 100 8.96 0.59 3.77
CA VAL A 100 8.43 1.78 3.09
C VAL A 100 9.54 2.61 2.49
N LEU A 101 9.79 2.45 1.18
CA LEU A 101 10.87 3.12 0.46
C LEU A 101 10.32 3.94 -0.71
N PRO A 102 9.94 5.22 -0.50
CA PRO A 102 9.27 6.04 -1.51
C PRO A 102 10.01 6.15 -2.84
N ASP A 103 11.35 6.24 -2.80
CA ASP A 103 12.17 6.34 -4.01
C ASP A 103 12.16 5.02 -4.83
N VAL A 104 12.19 3.87 -4.15
CA VAL A 104 12.09 2.55 -4.79
C VAL A 104 10.69 2.33 -5.36
N TYR A 105 9.66 2.84 -4.69
CA TYR A 105 8.29 2.77 -5.21
C TYR A 105 8.11 3.62 -6.45
N ALA A 106 8.67 4.83 -6.46
CA ALA A 106 8.65 5.69 -7.64
C ALA A 106 9.33 5.00 -8.83
N GLU A 107 10.50 4.40 -8.59
CA GLU A 107 11.20 3.59 -9.58
C GLU A 107 10.38 2.39 -10.06
N SER A 108 9.62 1.71 -9.18
CA SER A 108 8.75 0.60 -9.58
C SER A 108 7.73 1.01 -10.64
N PHE A 109 7.19 2.23 -10.56
CA PHE A 109 6.31 2.78 -11.59
C PHE A 109 7.05 3.09 -12.89
N SER A 110 8.26 3.66 -12.82
CA SER A 110 9.09 3.91 -14.00
C SER A 110 9.52 2.61 -14.69
N ALA A 111 9.80 1.55 -13.95
CA ALA A 111 10.09 0.22 -14.48
C ALA A 111 8.86 -0.39 -15.18
N ALA A 112 7.64 -0.13 -14.68
CA ALA A 112 6.41 -0.55 -15.37
C ALA A 112 6.24 0.19 -16.71
N VAL A 113 6.63 1.48 -16.76
CA VAL A 113 6.66 2.26 -18.01
C VAL A 113 7.70 1.71 -18.99
N ASP A 114 8.87 1.29 -18.50
CA ASP A 114 9.89 0.62 -19.32
C ASP A 114 9.33 -0.66 -19.95
N TYR A 115 8.75 -1.54 -19.12
CA TYR A 115 8.17 -2.79 -19.57
C TYR A 115 7.07 -2.56 -20.62
N LEU A 116 6.13 -1.63 -20.36
CA LEU A 116 5.08 -1.27 -21.31
C LEU A 116 5.66 -0.73 -22.60
N GLY A 117 6.63 0.17 -22.52
CA GLY A 117 7.26 0.78 -23.69
C GLY A 117 8.04 -0.22 -24.55
N LEU A 118 8.46 -1.36 -24.01
CA LEU A 118 9.14 -2.41 -24.78
C LEU A 118 8.19 -3.33 -25.56
N GLN A 119 6.87 -3.22 -25.34
CA GLN A 119 5.90 -4.02 -26.07
C GLN A 119 5.58 -3.38 -27.43
N ASP A 120 5.69 -4.14 -28.52
CA ASP A 120 5.47 -3.65 -29.89
C ASP A 120 4.03 -3.12 -30.14
N TYR A 121 3.08 -3.54 -29.30
CA TYR A 121 1.66 -3.17 -29.38
C TYR A 121 1.29 -2.00 -28.45
N ILE A 122 2.27 -1.35 -27.81
CA ILE A 122 2.05 -0.19 -26.93
C ILE A 122 2.64 1.07 -27.55
N ASP A 123 1.82 2.13 -27.62
CA ASP A 123 2.28 3.46 -27.98
C ASP A 123 2.94 4.14 -26.76
N ARG A 124 4.27 4.32 -26.82
CA ARG A 124 5.07 4.98 -25.78
C ARG A 124 4.61 6.41 -25.45
N GLU A 125 3.98 7.09 -26.41
CA GLU A 125 3.47 8.44 -26.21
C GLU A 125 2.06 8.47 -25.60
N ARG A 126 1.53 7.32 -25.17
CA ARG A 126 0.17 7.19 -24.62
C ARG A 126 0.11 6.36 -23.33
N ILE A 127 1.18 6.38 -22.54
CA ILE A 127 1.23 5.71 -21.23
C ILE A 127 0.75 6.66 -20.13
N GLY A 128 -0.16 6.20 -19.28
CA GLY A 128 -0.67 6.94 -18.12
C GLY A 128 -0.71 6.08 -16.86
N ALA A 129 -0.97 6.69 -15.70
CA ALA A 129 -0.97 6.01 -14.42
C ALA A 129 -2.22 6.33 -13.58
N ILE A 130 -2.70 5.36 -12.80
CA ILE A 130 -3.81 5.51 -11.86
C ILE A 130 -3.32 5.15 -10.46
N GLY A 131 -3.48 6.07 -9.50
CA GLY A 131 -3.12 5.84 -8.11
C GLY A 131 -4.30 5.85 -7.16
N ILE A 132 -4.40 4.81 -6.34
CA ILE A 132 -5.50 4.58 -5.40
C ILE A 132 -4.96 4.64 -3.97
N CYS A 133 -5.64 5.36 -3.07
CA CYS A 133 -5.22 5.46 -1.66
C CYS A 133 -3.77 5.97 -1.53
N GLY A 134 -2.93 5.33 -0.72
CA GLY A 134 -1.53 5.72 -0.54
C GLY A 134 -0.71 5.69 -1.83
N SER A 135 -1.02 4.79 -2.77
CA SER A 135 -0.29 4.66 -4.05
C SER A 135 -0.40 5.90 -4.93
N GLY A 136 -1.46 6.71 -4.77
CA GLY A 136 -1.56 8.01 -5.46
C GLY A 136 -0.40 8.94 -5.14
N SER A 137 0.08 8.97 -3.89
CA SER A 137 1.25 9.78 -3.53
C SER A 137 2.55 9.24 -4.10
N PHE A 138 2.69 7.92 -4.23
CA PHE A 138 3.87 7.29 -4.80
C PHE A 138 3.94 7.48 -6.32
N ILE A 139 2.83 7.31 -7.04
CA ILE A 139 2.75 7.61 -8.48
C ILE A 139 3.03 9.09 -8.75
N LEU A 140 2.48 10.01 -7.94
CA LEU A 140 2.81 11.43 -8.06
C LEU A 140 4.30 11.71 -7.87
N SER A 141 5.02 10.88 -7.12
CA SER A 141 6.48 11.02 -6.97
C SER A 141 7.20 10.59 -8.25
N ALA A 142 6.77 9.51 -8.90
CA ALA A 142 7.30 9.06 -10.19
C ALA A 142 7.01 10.07 -11.33
N VAL A 143 5.75 10.51 -11.47
CA VAL A 143 5.31 11.40 -12.56
C VAL A 143 6.04 12.75 -12.56
N LYS A 144 6.51 13.22 -11.40
CA LYS A 144 7.30 14.46 -11.31
C LYS A 144 8.64 14.38 -12.05
N ILE A 145 9.21 13.19 -12.16
CA ILE A 145 10.56 12.97 -12.70
C ILE A 145 10.58 12.11 -13.96
N ASP A 146 9.47 11.43 -14.29
CA ASP A 146 9.33 10.58 -15.47
C ASP A 146 8.32 11.18 -16.47
N PRO A 147 8.80 11.96 -17.47
CA PRO A 147 7.93 12.62 -18.45
C PRO A 147 7.33 11.65 -19.50
N ARG A 148 7.64 10.35 -19.41
CA ARG A 148 7.03 9.32 -20.25
C ARG A 148 5.61 9.00 -19.79
N ILE A 149 5.27 9.29 -18.53
CA ILE A 149 3.91 9.18 -18.00
C ILE A 149 3.12 10.45 -18.40
N LYS A 150 2.23 10.31 -19.38
CA LYS A 150 1.56 11.44 -20.05
C LYS A 150 0.31 11.92 -19.33
N ALA A 151 -0.30 11.07 -18.52
CA ALA A 151 -1.51 11.40 -17.77
C ALA A 151 -1.52 10.67 -16.42
N ILE A 152 -2.10 11.30 -15.42
CA ILE A 152 -2.30 10.72 -14.09
C ILE A 152 -3.74 10.95 -13.62
N ALA A 153 -4.32 9.91 -13.02
CA ALA A 153 -5.55 10.00 -12.25
C ALA A 153 -5.34 9.46 -10.83
N THR A 154 -6.03 10.02 -9.85
CA THR A 154 -5.97 9.54 -8.46
C THR A 154 -7.37 9.34 -7.89
N ALA A 155 -7.57 8.24 -7.17
CA ALA A 155 -8.84 7.93 -6.49
C ALA A 155 -8.59 7.77 -4.99
N SER A 156 -9.31 8.56 -4.18
CA SER A 156 -9.22 8.52 -2.71
C SER A 156 -7.78 8.60 -2.16
N MET A 157 -6.95 9.43 -2.80
CA MET A 157 -5.52 9.48 -2.50
C MET A 157 -5.19 10.00 -1.10
N TYR A 158 -4.17 9.42 -0.48
CA TYR A 158 -3.48 9.98 0.68
C TYR A 158 -2.07 10.43 0.30
N ASP A 159 -1.68 11.64 0.72
CA ASP A 159 -0.26 12.05 0.76
C ASP A 159 0.41 11.35 1.95
N MET A 160 1.02 10.19 1.70
CA MET A 160 1.63 9.37 2.76
C MET A 160 2.74 10.09 3.50
N GLY A 161 3.49 10.98 2.85
CA GLY A 161 4.51 11.80 3.51
C GLY A 161 3.89 12.82 4.47
N ALA A 162 2.79 13.46 4.07
CA ALA A 162 2.05 14.36 4.95
C ALA A 162 1.38 13.62 6.11
N VAL A 163 0.86 12.41 5.88
CA VAL A 163 0.29 11.55 6.93
C VAL A 163 1.37 11.10 7.91
N SER A 164 2.53 10.63 7.46
CA SER A 164 3.61 10.23 8.38
C SER A 164 4.13 11.40 9.22
N ARG A 165 4.17 12.61 8.65
CA ARG A 165 4.57 13.81 9.39
C ARG A 165 3.46 14.26 10.35
N ASN A 166 2.29 14.59 9.82
CA ASN A 166 1.28 15.34 10.57
C ASN A 166 0.14 14.47 11.10
N GLY A 167 0.08 13.18 10.78
CA GLY A 167 -1.12 12.38 10.97
C GLY A 167 -2.24 12.77 10.00
N LEU A 168 -3.28 11.95 9.95
CA LEU A 168 -4.51 12.28 9.23
C LEU A 168 -5.13 13.54 9.82
N GLN A 169 -5.56 14.47 8.96
CA GLN A 169 -6.14 15.76 9.38
C GLN A 169 -5.26 16.56 10.36
N ARG A 170 -3.93 16.37 10.32
CA ARG A 170 -2.97 17.01 11.22
C ARG A 170 -3.14 16.60 12.70
N SER A 171 -3.58 15.38 12.97
CA SER A 171 -3.80 14.86 14.33
C SER A 171 -2.53 14.62 15.16
N GLN A 172 -1.35 14.60 14.53
CA GLN A 172 -0.07 14.32 15.20
C GLN A 172 0.70 15.60 15.51
N SER A 173 1.10 15.78 16.77
CA SER A 173 1.96 16.88 17.20
C SER A 173 3.41 16.71 16.76
N VAL A 174 4.20 17.78 16.87
CA VAL A 174 5.65 17.74 16.58
C VAL A 174 6.38 16.85 17.58
N GLU A 175 5.98 16.88 18.85
CA GLU A 175 6.56 16.06 19.92
C GLU A 175 6.30 14.59 19.67
N GLN A 176 5.05 14.22 19.30
CA GLN A 176 4.70 12.85 18.93
C GLN A 176 5.51 12.38 17.71
N ARG A 177 5.62 13.22 16.67
CA ARG A 177 6.47 12.91 15.50
C ARG A 177 7.92 12.64 15.89
N LYS A 178 8.50 13.52 16.74
CA LYS A 178 9.88 13.36 17.21
C LYS A 178 10.07 12.05 17.98
N GLN A 179 9.10 11.69 18.81
CA GLN A 179 9.13 10.43 19.54
C GLN A 179 9.08 9.23 18.59
N VAL A 180 8.18 9.23 17.59
CA VAL A 180 8.11 8.16 16.57
C VAL A 180 9.43 8.02 15.83
N ILE A 181 10.05 9.14 15.41
CA ILE A 181 11.35 9.13 14.72
C ILE A 181 12.45 8.56 15.63
N ALA A 182 12.49 8.98 16.90
CA ALA A 182 13.47 8.48 17.87
C ALA A 182 13.31 6.97 18.08
N THR A 183 12.08 6.49 18.29
CA THR A 183 11.79 5.06 18.44
C THR A 183 12.20 4.26 17.20
N ALA A 184 11.88 4.75 15.99
CA ALA A 184 12.29 4.10 14.74
C ALA A 184 13.83 4.05 14.58
N ALA A 185 14.54 5.10 15.01
CA ALA A 185 16.00 5.14 14.97
C ALA A 185 16.64 4.14 15.95
N GLU A 186 16.14 4.05 17.19
CA GLU A 186 16.59 3.06 18.17
C GLU A 186 16.34 1.63 17.68
N GLN A 187 15.19 1.39 17.05
CA GLN A 187 14.83 0.08 16.50
C GLN A 187 15.85 -0.42 15.46
N ARG A 188 16.51 0.48 14.72
CA ARG A 188 17.59 0.08 13.80
C ARG A 188 18.77 -0.56 14.53
N TRP A 189 19.10 -0.12 15.75
CA TRP A 189 20.16 -0.76 16.55
C TRP A 189 19.74 -2.12 17.07
N VAL A 190 18.46 -2.31 17.39
CA VAL A 190 17.90 -3.61 17.78
C VAL A 190 18.03 -4.59 16.62
N GLU A 191 17.56 -4.22 15.43
CA GLU A 191 17.56 -5.07 14.23
C GLU A 191 18.97 -5.45 13.78
N VAL A 192 19.91 -4.49 13.73
CA VAL A 192 21.30 -4.80 13.34
C VAL A 192 22.02 -5.66 14.37
N SER A 193 21.57 -5.67 15.63
CA SER A 193 22.11 -6.54 16.68
C SER A 193 21.49 -7.94 16.67
N GLY A 194 20.63 -8.24 15.69
CA GLY A 194 19.93 -9.53 15.56
C GLY A 194 18.63 -9.63 16.35
N GLY A 195 18.08 -8.50 16.80
CA GLY A 195 16.74 -8.45 17.39
C GLY A 195 15.63 -8.54 16.34
N GLU A 196 14.40 -8.77 16.80
CA GLU A 196 13.21 -8.88 15.95
C GLU A 196 12.85 -7.56 15.28
N THR A 197 12.31 -7.65 14.06
CA THR A 197 11.74 -6.50 13.35
C THR A 197 10.44 -6.07 14.00
N GLU A 198 10.31 -4.77 14.27
CA GLU A 198 9.07 -4.17 14.72
C GLU A 198 8.30 -3.53 13.56
N TYR A 199 6.99 -3.44 13.71
CA TYR A 199 6.09 -2.92 12.69
C TYR A 199 5.26 -1.75 13.24
N THR A 200 4.97 -0.79 12.38
CA THR A 200 4.04 0.31 12.67
C THR A 200 2.58 -0.17 12.65
N GLY A 201 1.68 0.77 12.98
CA GLY A 201 0.24 0.55 12.85
C GLY A 201 -0.18 0.30 11.40
N GLY A 202 -1.16 -0.58 11.24
CA GLY A 202 -1.83 -0.88 9.99
C GLY A 202 -3.33 -0.96 10.23
N THR A 203 -4.01 -1.88 9.54
CA THR A 203 -5.39 -2.23 9.88
C THR A 203 -5.43 -2.92 11.24
N PRO A 204 -6.28 -2.48 12.20
CA PRO A 204 -6.37 -3.13 13.50
C PRO A 204 -6.74 -4.62 13.37
N HIS A 205 -6.32 -5.44 14.35
CA HIS A 205 -6.71 -6.86 14.43
C HIS A 205 -7.94 -7.11 15.31
N VAL A 206 -8.33 -6.12 16.12
CA VAL A 206 -9.48 -6.21 17.02
C VAL A 206 -10.19 -4.87 17.02
N LEU A 207 -11.52 -4.90 16.99
CA LEU A 207 -12.36 -3.72 17.15
C LEU A 207 -12.76 -3.57 18.62
N THR A 208 -12.62 -2.36 19.14
CA THR A 208 -13.11 -1.93 20.46
C THR A 208 -14.30 -0.99 20.29
N ILE A 209 -14.96 -0.52 21.35
CA ILE A 209 -16.03 0.49 21.21
C ILE A 209 -15.44 1.85 20.80
N GLU A 210 -14.18 2.11 21.15
CA GLU A 210 -13.42 3.33 20.86
C GLU A 210 -12.78 3.32 19.48
N THR A 211 -12.80 2.21 18.73
CA THR A 211 -12.18 2.15 17.40
C THR A 211 -12.84 3.13 16.43
N ASP A 212 -12.02 3.98 15.83
CA ASP A 212 -12.42 4.99 14.84
C ASP A 212 -13.19 4.38 13.65
N PRO A 213 -14.23 5.04 13.13
CA PRO A 213 -15.01 4.52 11.99
C PRO A 213 -14.19 4.17 10.74
N VAL A 214 -13.12 4.93 10.43
CA VAL A 214 -12.23 4.64 9.30
C VAL A 214 -11.46 3.34 9.54
N LEU A 215 -10.98 3.14 10.76
CA LEU A 215 -10.30 1.90 11.16
C LEU A 215 -11.25 0.70 11.19
N ARG A 216 -12.54 0.91 11.48
CA ARG A 216 -13.58 -0.13 11.34
C ARG A 216 -13.81 -0.50 9.89
N GLU A 217 -13.85 0.46 8.97
CA GLU A 217 -13.97 0.16 7.53
C GLU A 217 -12.73 -0.59 7.02
N PHE A 218 -11.53 -0.20 7.46
CA PHE A 218 -10.31 -0.93 7.13
C PHE A 218 -10.36 -2.35 7.69
N TYR A 219 -10.84 -2.54 8.92
CA TYR A 219 -11.02 -3.88 9.49
C TYR A 219 -12.01 -4.69 8.65
N ASP A 220 -13.19 -4.13 8.36
CA ASP A 220 -14.23 -4.79 7.58
C ASP A 220 -13.69 -5.23 6.21
N PHE A 221 -12.88 -4.40 5.56
CA PHE A 221 -12.26 -4.73 4.29
C PHE A 221 -11.13 -5.78 4.43
N TYR A 222 -10.08 -5.49 5.21
CA TYR A 222 -8.83 -6.26 5.21
C TYR A 222 -8.77 -7.43 6.21
N ARG A 223 -9.75 -7.57 7.12
CA ARG A 223 -9.76 -8.57 8.19
C ARG A 223 -10.99 -9.48 8.15
N THR A 224 -11.79 -9.39 7.08
CA THR A 224 -12.94 -10.28 6.85
C THR A 224 -12.85 -10.89 5.46
N SER A 225 -13.72 -11.86 5.16
CA SER A 225 -13.80 -12.48 3.83
C SER A 225 -14.04 -11.50 2.68
N ARG A 226 -14.36 -10.23 2.96
CA ARG A 226 -14.53 -9.16 1.99
C ARG A 226 -13.24 -8.85 1.21
N GLY A 227 -12.09 -8.85 1.87
CA GLY A 227 -10.79 -8.49 1.26
C GLY A 227 -9.61 -9.13 1.97
N ASP A 228 -9.84 -10.20 2.76
CA ASP A 228 -8.78 -10.95 3.40
C ASP A 228 -7.98 -11.76 2.38
N PHE A 229 -6.68 -11.50 2.35
CA PHE A 229 -5.70 -12.30 1.66
C PHE A 229 -4.33 -12.16 2.32
N THR A 230 -3.61 -13.26 2.38
CA THR A 230 -2.22 -13.31 2.83
C THR A 230 -1.32 -13.88 1.74
N PRO A 231 -0.33 -13.11 1.24
CA PRO A 231 0.68 -13.64 0.32
C PRO A 231 1.45 -14.81 0.94
N ALA A 232 1.89 -15.77 0.12
CA ALA A 232 2.57 -16.99 0.61
C ALA A 232 3.81 -16.74 1.49
N ARG A 233 4.48 -15.60 1.32
CA ARG A 233 5.67 -15.16 2.09
C ARG A 233 5.34 -14.12 3.17
N SER A 234 4.07 -13.98 3.56
CA SER A 234 3.61 -13.04 4.58
C SER A 234 2.76 -13.77 5.62
N ALA A 235 2.48 -13.09 6.73
CA ALA A 235 1.57 -13.56 7.77
C ALA A 235 0.29 -12.72 7.75
N PRO A 236 -0.89 -13.28 8.10
CA PRO A 236 -2.15 -12.55 8.05
C PRO A 236 -2.16 -11.27 8.90
N ASN A 237 -1.41 -11.28 10.01
CA ASN A 237 -1.27 -10.13 10.88
C ASN A 237 -0.29 -9.06 10.36
N LEU A 238 0.43 -9.30 9.26
CA LEU A 238 1.41 -8.37 8.70
C LEU A 238 0.98 -7.78 7.36
N THR A 239 -0.15 -8.19 6.78
CA THR A 239 -0.55 -7.83 5.41
C THR A 239 -0.77 -6.34 5.16
N THR A 240 -0.86 -5.51 6.21
CA THR A 240 -1.04 -4.05 6.12
C THR A 240 -0.12 -3.27 7.07
N HIS A 241 0.95 -3.89 7.56
CA HIS A 241 1.79 -3.32 8.63
C HIS A 241 3.19 -2.97 8.10
N PRO A 242 3.51 -1.69 7.88
CA PRO A 242 4.86 -1.28 7.51
C PRO A 242 5.88 -1.59 8.60
N THR A 243 7.14 -1.85 8.26
CA THR A 243 8.22 -1.93 9.25
C THR A 243 8.40 -0.59 9.97
N LEU A 244 8.75 -0.62 11.26
CA LEU A 244 8.92 0.56 12.09
C LEU A 244 10.14 1.41 11.70
N SER A 245 11.20 0.75 11.23
CA SER A 245 12.52 1.35 11.01
C SER A 245 12.79 1.84 9.57
N SER A 246 11.83 1.63 8.66
CA SER A 246 11.94 1.98 7.23
C SER A 246 11.49 3.40 6.91
#